data_AF-A0A8H5M909-F1
#
_entry.id   AF-A0A8H5M909-F1
#
_cell.length_a   1.000
_cell.length_b   1.000
_cell.length_c   1.000
_cell.angle_alpha   90.00
_cell.angle_beta   90.00
_cell.angle_gamma   90.00
#
_symmetry.space_group_name_H-M   'P 1'
#
loop_
_entity.id
_entity.type
_entity.pdbx_description
1 polymer ?
#
loop_
_entity_poly.entity_id
_entity_poly.type
_entity_poly.pdbx_seq_one_letter_code
_entity_poly.pdbx_strand_id
1 'polypeptide(L)'
;MSIVAPAPSGSRGEVILQPNYFTSSIFVKAFRDDITTLIHSYHEQYTTTQPGEPFLLFKALWSSQGWKWLHFMVFDDRTREAFLNVVLRLFLERMVKTEAPYSRVVALFGLYTFYYTQPRGTAPPLHSVTHIPIQLDHLASLKALPDSLNADHLQPLQPNVSRILSVLLKDKVFFVTPHSVLGALSPRDLPREIFVDEGTVLRLDPSAPKKKGRPTRRDKAKKAKLALDNLDRWLEGTPGPLPTLSTVLMPPPLEGAPTLEHPLTSTLRRYHAEKTQILNSIDTQSESTVLPLHVGMTVERANQFVLGRLKAAEGLFSLDGVIVEGGALAGVARVERAVNELGDVKALGRKGGALNLLEGAGKSNT
;
A
#
# COMPACT_ATOMS: atom_id res chain seq x y z
N MET A 1 7.03 -26.82 0.02
CA MET A 1 6.15 -25.85 -0.66
C MET A 1 5.37 -25.13 0.41
N SER A 2 5.65 -23.85 0.64
CA SER A 2 4.90 -23.01 1.58
C SER A 2 3.54 -22.69 0.94
N ILE A 3 2.44 -22.91 1.67
CA ILE A 3 1.09 -22.55 1.22
C ILE A 3 1.00 -21.02 1.25
N VAL A 4 1.08 -20.39 0.08
CA VAL A 4 0.99 -18.95 -0.09
C VAL A 4 -0.48 -18.55 0.02
N ALA A 5 -0.80 -17.58 0.87
CA ALA A 5 -2.17 -17.11 1.01
C ALA A 5 -2.63 -16.43 -0.30
N PRO A 6 -3.90 -16.61 -0.72
CA PRO A 6 -4.40 -15.93 -1.90
C PRO A 6 -4.28 -14.41 -1.72
N ALA A 7 -3.84 -13.72 -2.77
CA ALA A 7 -3.67 -12.27 -2.75
C ALA A 7 -4.99 -11.61 -2.33
N PRO A 8 -5.01 -10.71 -1.33
CA PRO A 8 -6.23 -10.06 -0.91
C PRO A 8 -6.79 -9.25 -2.08
N SER A 9 -8.01 -9.57 -2.50
CA SER A 9 -8.80 -8.66 -3.31
C SER A 9 -9.07 -7.43 -2.45
N GLY A 10 -8.38 -6.33 -2.74
CA GLY A 10 -8.39 -5.12 -1.92
C GLY A 10 -9.80 -4.75 -1.49
N SER A 11 -9.99 -4.73 -0.17
CA SER A 11 -11.23 -4.20 0.40
C SER A 11 -11.35 -2.73 -0.01
N ARG A 12 -12.57 -2.27 -0.25
CA ARG A 12 -12.84 -0.93 -0.81
C ARG A 12 -12.17 0.16 0.04
N GLY A 13 -11.07 0.74 -0.44
CA GLY A 13 -10.34 1.82 0.22
C GLY A 13 -8.87 1.53 0.55
N GLU A 14 -8.40 0.29 0.40
CA GLU A 14 -7.00 -0.05 0.65
C GLU A 14 -6.13 0.22 -0.59
N VAL A 15 -5.12 1.07 -0.45
CA VAL A 15 -4.18 1.39 -1.54
C VAL A 15 -3.17 0.24 -1.66
N ILE A 16 -3.50 -0.77 -2.47
CA ILE A 16 -2.56 -1.84 -2.79
C ILE A 16 -1.57 -1.30 -3.83
N LEU A 17 -0.30 -1.21 -3.44
CA LEU A 17 0.78 -0.91 -4.38
C LEU A 17 0.85 -2.02 -5.42
N GLN A 18 0.65 -1.66 -6.69
CA GLN A 18 0.71 -2.64 -7.75
C GLN A 18 2.17 -3.06 -7.99
N PRO A 19 2.45 -4.35 -8.27
CA PRO A 19 3.80 -4.83 -8.59
C PRO A 19 4.51 -4.02 -9.69
N ASN A 20 3.75 -3.48 -10.66
CA ASN A 20 4.29 -2.64 -11.73
C ASN A 20 4.96 -1.35 -11.21
N TYR A 21 4.56 -0.84 -10.05
CA TYR A 21 5.16 0.34 -9.43
C TYR A 21 6.68 0.17 -9.26
N PHE A 22 7.15 -0.99 -8.83
CA PHE A 22 8.58 -1.24 -8.65
C PHE A 22 9.33 -1.29 -9.98
N THR A 23 8.66 -1.64 -11.08
CA THR A 23 9.26 -1.54 -12.42
C THR A 23 9.12 -0.15 -13.06
N SER A 24 8.41 0.79 -12.41
CA SER A 24 8.17 2.13 -12.93
C SER A 24 9.40 3.03 -12.80
N SER A 25 9.47 4.08 -13.62
CA SER A 25 10.55 5.06 -13.56
C SER A 25 10.56 5.85 -12.26
N ILE A 26 9.43 5.97 -11.56
CA ILE A 26 9.35 6.66 -10.27
C ILE A 26 10.22 5.91 -9.26
N PHE A 27 9.98 4.59 -9.13
CA PHE A 27 10.72 3.76 -8.19
C PHE A 27 12.16 3.53 -8.65
N VAL A 28 12.35 3.08 -9.89
CA VAL A 28 13.67 2.68 -10.42
C VAL A 28 14.67 3.83 -10.40
N LYS A 29 14.26 5.05 -10.75
CA LYS A 29 15.18 6.21 -10.75
C LYS A 29 15.57 6.59 -9.33
N ALA A 30 14.58 6.76 -8.45
CA ALA A 30 14.83 7.09 -7.04
C ALA A 30 15.76 6.05 -6.39
N PHE A 31 15.51 4.76 -6.62
CA PHE A 31 16.34 3.70 -6.05
C PHE A 31 17.75 3.65 -6.66
N ARG A 32 17.92 3.98 -7.94
CA ARG A 32 19.25 4.13 -8.55
C ARG A 32 20.02 5.30 -7.93
N ASP A 33 19.34 6.40 -7.64
CA ASP A 33 19.92 7.57 -6.97
C ASP A 33 20.33 7.24 -5.53
N ASP A 34 19.53 6.43 -4.83
CA ASP A 34 19.86 5.92 -3.49
C ASP A 34 21.11 5.04 -3.53
N ILE A 35 21.21 4.10 -4.49
CA ILE A 35 22.42 3.27 -4.66
C ILE A 35 23.64 4.15 -4.98
N THR A 36 23.48 5.16 -5.86
CA THR A 36 24.55 6.11 -6.18
C THR A 36 24.99 6.88 -4.93
N THR A 37 24.06 7.31 -4.10
CA THR A 37 24.34 7.99 -2.83
C THR A 37 25.11 7.08 -1.88
N LEU A 38 24.70 5.81 -1.73
CA LEU A 38 25.43 4.80 -0.95
C LEU A 38 26.88 4.62 -1.45
N ILE A 39 27.07 4.51 -2.77
CA ILE A 39 28.39 4.39 -3.39
C ILE A 39 29.25 5.62 -3.11
N HIS A 40 28.70 6.82 -3.30
CA HIS A 40 29.41 8.09 -3.08
C HIS A 40 29.80 8.28 -1.60
N SER A 41 28.87 8.05 -0.66
CA SER A 41 29.18 8.16 0.77
C SER A 41 30.24 7.14 1.20
N TYR A 42 30.17 5.91 0.67
CA TYR A 42 31.20 4.91 0.94
C TYR A 42 32.55 5.31 0.34
N HIS A 43 32.57 5.88 -0.86
CA HIS A 43 33.78 6.41 -1.49
C HIS A 43 34.44 7.50 -0.65
N GLU A 44 33.67 8.52 -0.28
CA GLU A 44 34.15 9.66 0.52
C GLU A 44 34.74 9.23 1.87
N GLN A 45 34.04 8.37 2.61
CA GLN A 45 34.52 7.95 3.93
C GLN A 45 35.71 6.99 3.85
N TYR A 46 35.72 6.11 2.84
CA TYR A 46 36.82 5.16 2.63
C TYR A 46 38.12 5.86 2.22
N THR A 47 38.06 6.86 1.34
CA THR A 47 39.25 7.63 0.94
C THR A 47 39.79 8.49 2.06
N THR A 48 38.91 9.05 2.91
CA THR A 48 39.30 9.90 4.05
C THR A 48 39.90 9.10 5.20
N THR A 49 39.32 7.94 5.52
CA THR A 49 39.66 7.18 6.74
C THR A 49 40.61 6.01 6.46
N GLN A 50 40.61 5.49 5.23
CA GLN A 50 41.30 4.25 4.82
C GLN A 50 41.16 3.12 5.85
N PRO A 51 39.92 2.71 6.18
CA PRO A 51 39.70 1.75 7.24
C PRO A 51 40.33 0.39 6.90
N GLY A 52 40.98 -0.22 7.87
CA GLY A 52 41.45 -1.61 7.77
C GLY A 52 40.31 -2.62 7.62
N GLU A 53 39.06 -2.22 7.91
CA GLU A 53 37.85 -3.04 7.80
C GLU A 53 36.81 -2.42 6.83
N PRO A 54 37.00 -2.55 5.50
CA PRO A 54 36.14 -1.90 4.52
C PRO A 54 34.66 -2.33 4.63
N PHE A 55 34.40 -3.61 4.88
CA PHE A 55 33.03 -4.10 5.01
C PHE A 55 32.34 -3.62 6.30
N LEU A 56 33.10 -3.32 7.37
CA LEU A 56 32.51 -2.74 8.58
C LEU A 56 32.04 -1.30 8.32
N LEU A 57 32.86 -0.50 7.63
CA LEU A 57 32.46 0.84 7.16
C LEU A 57 31.17 0.75 6.32
N PHE A 58 31.10 -0.20 5.39
CA PHE A 58 29.91 -0.42 4.56
C PHE A 58 28.66 -0.69 5.42
N LYS A 59 28.75 -1.59 6.40
CA LYS A 59 27.61 -1.91 7.30
C LYS A 59 27.15 -0.71 8.11
N ALA A 60 28.08 0.14 8.56
CA ALA A 60 27.76 1.36 9.28
C ALA A 60 26.97 2.32 8.39
N LEU A 61 27.45 2.56 7.16
CA LEU A 61 26.76 3.38 6.17
C LEU A 61 25.39 2.82 5.79
N TRP A 62 25.32 1.52 5.47
CA TRP A 62 24.08 0.78 5.18
C TRP A 62 23.04 0.99 6.29
N SER A 63 23.46 0.90 7.55
CA SER A 63 22.57 1.08 8.70
C SER A 63 22.16 2.54 8.91
N SER A 64 23.09 3.48 8.71
CA SER A 64 22.85 4.92 8.90
C SER A 64 21.90 5.51 7.85
N GLN A 65 22.00 5.04 6.60
CA GLN A 65 21.11 5.45 5.50
C GLN A 65 19.78 4.69 5.51
N GLY A 66 19.55 3.81 6.49
CA GLY A 66 18.25 3.16 6.70
C GLY A 66 17.97 1.97 5.79
N TRP A 67 18.93 1.47 5.01
CA TRP A 67 18.74 0.31 4.13
C TRP A 67 18.25 -0.94 4.86
N LYS A 68 18.65 -1.12 6.11
CA LYS A 68 18.17 -2.22 6.99
C LYS A 68 16.65 -2.24 7.15
N TRP A 69 15.98 -1.10 6.99
CA TRP A 69 14.53 -0.99 7.17
C TRP A 69 13.74 -1.45 5.95
N LEU A 70 14.36 -1.55 4.77
CA LEU A 70 13.69 -1.93 3.53
C LEU A 70 13.01 -3.30 3.59
N HIS A 71 13.56 -4.24 4.37
CA HIS A 71 12.95 -5.57 4.52
C HIS A 71 11.65 -5.58 5.33
N PHE A 72 11.42 -4.57 6.16
CA PHE A 72 10.23 -4.44 7.01
C PHE A 72 9.07 -3.76 6.30
N MET A 73 9.24 -3.35 5.03
CA MET A 73 8.12 -2.91 4.22
C MET A 73 7.13 -4.08 4.05
N VAL A 74 5.93 -3.87 4.59
CA VAL A 74 4.85 -4.86 4.55
C VAL A 74 4.16 -4.75 3.20
N PHE A 75 4.39 -5.75 2.36
CA PHE A 75 3.77 -5.90 1.04
C PHE A 75 3.05 -7.25 1.00
N ASP A 76 2.01 -7.36 0.17
CA ASP A 76 1.49 -8.68 -0.21
C ASP A 76 2.57 -9.47 -0.97
N ASP A 77 2.44 -10.80 -1.01
CA ASP A 77 3.49 -11.69 -1.52
C ASP A 77 3.94 -11.35 -2.95
N ARG A 78 2.99 -10.99 -3.83
CA ARG A 78 3.30 -10.66 -5.24
C ARG A 78 4.04 -9.34 -5.35
N THR A 79 3.61 -8.34 -4.61
CA THR A 79 4.23 -7.02 -4.54
C THR A 79 5.62 -7.10 -3.90
N ARG A 80 5.78 -7.94 -2.87
CA ARG A 80 7.06 -8.23 -2.23
C ARG A 80 8.04 -8.92 -3.18
N GLU A 81 7.59 -9.93 -3.91
CA GLU A 81 8.41 -10.60 -4.92
C GLU A 81 8.92 -9.61 -5.98
N ALA A 82 8.04 -8.77 -6.52
CA ALA A 82 8.42 -7.75 -7.49
C ALA A 82 9.43 -6.75 -6.90
N PHE A 83 9.19 -6.27 -5.68
CA PHE A 83 10.11 -5.38 -4.97
C PHE A 83 11.51 -6.00 -4.84
N LEU A 84 11.61 -7.21 -4.26
CA LEU A 84 12.89 -7.86 -4.01
C LEU A 84 13.64 -8.15 -5.31
N ASN A 85 12.95 -8.67 -6.33
CA ASN A 85 13.54 -8.95 -7.64
C ASN A 85 14.07 -7.68 -8.32
N VAL A 86 13.32 -6.58 -8.26
CA VAL A 86 13.77 -5.30 -8.81
C VAL A 86 14.97 -4.78 -8.04
N VAL A 87 14.93 -4.73 -6.71
CA VAL A 87 16.04 -4.21 -5.89
C VAL A 87 17.33 -4.98 -6.14
N LEU A 88 17.28 -6.31 -6.12
CA LEU A 88 18.46 -7.16 -6.37
C LEU A 88 18.99 -6.95 -7.79
N ARG A 89 18.11 -6.77 -8.78
CA ARG A 89 18.49 -6.45 -10.15
C ARG A 89 19.14 -5.07 -10.28
N LEU A 90 18.66 -4.05 -9.56
CA LEU A 90 19.26 -2.71 -9.59
C LEU A 90 20.67 -2.69 -8.98
N PHE A 91 20.96 -3.53 -7.97
CA PHE A 91 22.34 -3.74 -7.52
C PHE A 91 23.19 -4.42 -8.60
N LEU A 92 22.68 -5.45 -9.29
CA LEU A 92 23.40 -6.10 -10.39
C LEU A 92 23.70 -5.15 -11.55
N GLU A 93 22.82 -4.19 -11.85
CA GLU A 93 23.07 -3.15 -12.85
C GLU A 93 24.32 -2.31 -12.53
N ARG A 94 24.62 -2.09 -11.24
CA ARG A 94 25.84 -1.38 -10.80
C ARG A 94 27.09 -2.25 -10.74
N MET A 95 26.97 -3.54 -11.05
CA MET A 95 28.07 -4.51 -11.03
C MET A 95 28.58 -4.88 -12.43
N VAL A 96 28.01 -4.31 -13.49
CA VAL A 96 28.41 -4.53 -14.88
C VAL A 96 29.85 -4.07 -15.14
N LYS A 97 30.52 -4.66 -16.14
CA LYS A 97 31.94 -4.40 -16.44
C LYS A 97 32.24 -2.93 -16.75
N THR A 98 31.27 -2.18 -17.27
CA THR A 98 31.43 -0.77 -17.67
C THR A 98 31.41 0.19 -16.49
N GLU A 99 30.94 -0.23 -15.32
CA GLU A 99 30.94 0.58 -14.10
C GLU A 99 32.34 0.60 -13.46
N ALA A 100 32.64 1.67 -12.72
CA ALA A 100 33.92 1.79 -12.02
C ALA A 100 34.12 0.63 -11.04
N PRO A 101 35.34 0.04 -10.93
CA PRO A 101 35.58 -1.11 -10.05
C PRO A 101 35.11 -0.89 -8.61
N TYR A 102 35.29 0.34 -8.10
CA TYR A 102 34.82 0.75 -6.79
C TYR A 102 33.29 0.64 -6.63
N SER A 103 32.52 1.20 -7.57
CA SER A 103 31.06 1.11 -7.59
C SER A 103 30.58 -0.34 -7.60
N ARG A 104 31.26 -1.20 -8.37
CA ARG A 104 30.95 -2.63 -8.46
C ARG A 104 31.15 -3.35 -7.13
N VAL A 105 32.18 -3.00 -6.36
CA VAL A 105 32.43 -3.55 -5.02
C VAL A 105 31.33 -3.17 -4.04
N VAL A 106 30.97 -1.88 -3.97
CA VAL A 106 29.92 -1.41 -3.05
C VAL A 106 28.56 -2.01 -3.42
N ALA A 107 28.26 -2.11 -4.72
CA ALA A 107 27.04 -2.76 -5.18
C ALA A 107 27.01 -4.25 -4.82
N LEU A 108 28.14 -4.96 -4.90
CA LEU A 108 28.27 -6.34 -4.43
C LEU A 108 28.03 -6.45 -2.91
N PHE A 109 28.58 -5.53 -2.11
CA PHE A 109 28.34 -5.49 -0.67
C PHE A 109 26.85 -5.27 -0.35
N GLY A 110 26.19 -4.37 -1.07
CA GLY A 110 24.76 -4.13 -0.99
C GLY A 110 23.92 -5.34 -1.35
N LEU A 111 24.20 -5.98 -2.49
CA LEU A 111 23.51 -7.19 -2.93
C LEU A 111 23.67 -8.33 -1.92
N TYR A 112 24.90 -8.58 -1.45
CA TYR A 112 25.20 -9.59 -0.45
C TYR A 112 24.42 -9.33 0.84
N THR A 113 24.50 -8.11 1.36
CA THR A 113 23.85 -7.74 2.62
C THR A 113 22.35 -7.88 2.48
N PHE A 114 21.74 -7.26 1.46
CA PHE A 114 20.30 -7.31 1.22
C PHE A 114 19.78 -8.74 1.03
N TYR A 115 20.51 -9.60 0.29
CA TYR A 115 20.08 -10.99 0.08
C TYR A 115 20.10 -11.82 1.36
N TYR A 116 21.15 -11.71 2.18
CA TYR A 116 21.28 -12.51 3.41
C TYR A 116 20.52 -11.94 4.61
N THR A 117 20.13 -10.66 4.59
CA THR A 117 19.30 -10.05 5.65
C THR A 117 17.79 -10.19 5.41
N GLN A 118 17.37 -10.91 4.37
CA GLN A 118 15.95 -11.20 4.14
C GLN A 118 15.36 -11.95 5.35
N PRO A 119 14.19 -11.53 5.88
CA PRO A 119 13.56 -12.18 7.01
C PRO A 119 13.11 -13.60 6.62
N ARG A 120 13.54 -14.59 7.39
CA ARG A 120 13.17 -16.01 7.23
C ARG A 120 12.47 -16.50 8.48
N GLY A 121 11.53 -17.43 8.32
CA GLY A 121 10.81 -18.03 9.45
C GLY A 121 9.80 -17.10 10.14
N THR A 122 9.25 -16.12 9.43
CA THR A 122 8.19 -15.25 9.97
C THR A 122 6.85 -15.97 10.03
N ALA A 123 5.95 -15.50 10.90
CA ALA A 123 4.56 -15.92 10.99
C ALA A 123 3.65 -14.66 10.94
N PRO A 124 2.90 -14.41 9.86
CA PRO A 124 2.77 -15.22 8.64
C PRO A 124 4.07 -15.31 7.80
N PRO A 125 4.24 -16.36 6.97
CA PRO A 125 5.42 -16.51 6.14
C PRO A 125 5.49 -15.38 5.11
N LEU A 126 6.63 -14.69 5.04
CA LEU A 126 6.88 -13.66 4.05
C LEU A 126 7.67 -14.24 2.87
N HIS A 127 7.30 -13.83 1.65
CA HIS A 127 8.09 -14.16 0.47
C HIS A 127 9.56 -13.72 0.63
N SER A 128 10.49 -14.59 0.23
CA SER A 128 11.93 -14.34 0.19
C SER A 128 12.52 -14.89 -1.10
N VAL A 129 13.42 -14.14 -1.72
CA VAL A 129 14.08 -14.55 -2.96
C VAL A 129 15.13 -15.62 -2.64
N THR A 130 14.99 -16.78 -3.27
CA THR A 130 15.95 -17.89 -3.14
C THR A 130 17.08 -17.78 -4.15
N HIS A 131 16.80 -17.32 -5.36
CA HIS A 131 17.79 -17.23 -6.44
C HIS A 131 17.66 -15.89 -7.17
N ILE A 132 18.80 -15.31 -7.54
CA ILE A 132 18.89 -14.04 -8.26
C ILE A 132 19.20 -14.33 -9.73
N PRO A 133 18.32 -13.95 -10.68
CA PRO A 133 18.64 -14.05 -12.10
C PRO A 133 19.86 -13.19 -12.46
N ILE A 134 20.87 -13.79 -13.09
CA ILE A 134 22.06 -13.09 -13.59
C ILE A 134 22.42 -13.58 -14.99
N GLN A 135 22.71 -12.67 -15.91
CA GLN A 135 23.18 -13.05 -17.25
C GLN A 135 24.58 -13.65 -17.21
N LEU A 136 24.83 -14.61 -18.11
CA LEU A 136 26.10 -15.35 -18.16
C LEU A 136 27.35 -14.46 -18.24
N ASP A 137 27.31 -13.41 -19.07
CA ASP A 137 28.39 -12.43 -19.22
C ASP A 137 28.59 -11.57 -17.97
N HIS A 138 27.51 -11.20 -17.28
CA HIS A 138 27.59 -10.46 -16.02
C HIS A 138 28.20 -11.32 -14.92
N LEU A 139 27.84 -12.61 -14.84
CA LEU A 139 28.44 -13.55 -13.90
C LEU A 139 29.94 -13.75 -14.18
N ALA A 140 30.34 -13.88 -15.44
CA ALA A 140 31.75 -13.97 -15.81
C ALA A 140 32.53 -12.71 -15.40
N SER A 141 31.96 -11.53 -15.66
CA SER A 141 32.54 -10.25 -15.26
C SER A 141 32.61 -10.10 -13.73
N LEU A 142 31.63 -10.63 -13.00
CA LEU A 142 31.60 -10.60 -11.54
C LEU A 142 32.67 -11.52 -10.94
N LYS A 143 32.86 -12.71 -11.51
CA LYS A 143 33.93 -13.64 -11.07
C LYS A 143 35.33 -13.05 -11.23
N ALA A 144 35.54 -12.25 -12.27
CA ALA A 144 36.80 -11.56 -12.52
C ALA A 144 36.97 -10.25 -11.72
N LEU A 145 35.98 -9.84 -10.90
CA LEU A 145 36.03 -8.58 -10.16
C LEU A 145 37.21 -8.52 -9.18
N PRO A 146 37.52 -9.53 -8.34
CA PRO A 146 38.66 -9.47 -7.43
C PRO A 146 39.99 -9.21 -8.14
N ASP A 147 40.20 -9.85 -9.29
CA ASP A 147 41.42 -9.72 -10.09
C ASP A 147 41.54 -8.36 -10.79
N SER A 148 40.45 -7.59 -10.85
CA SER A 148 40.45 -6.24 -11.42
C SER A 148 40.79 -5.15 -10.38
N LEU A 149 40.87 -5.48 -9.09
CA LEU A 149 41.15 -4.55 -8.00
C LEU A 149 42.66 -4.40 -7.75
N ASN A 150 43.43 -4.12 -8.82
CA ASN A 150 44.90 -4.07 -8.78
C ASN A 150 45.46 -2.72 -8.36
N ALA A 151 44.64 -1.67 -8.29
CA ALA A 151 45.09 -0.35 -7.84
C ALA A 151 45.37 -0.37 -6.33
N ASP A 152 46.41 0.32 -5.88
CA ASP A 152 46.89 0.32 -4.48
C ASP A 152 45.77 0.64 -3.47
N HIS A 153 44.90 1.61 -3.79
CA HIS A 153 43.79 2.01 -2.93
C HIS A 153 42.59 1.05 -2.98
N LEU A 154 42.56 0.09 -3.92
CA LEU A 154 41.48 -0.91 -4.06
C LEU A 154 41.89 -2.29 -3.56
N GLN A 155 43.19 -2.57 -3.49
CA GLN A 155 43.73 -3.84 -3.00
C GLN A 155 43.12 -4.30 -1.67
N PRO A 156 42.92 -3.44 -0.65
CA PRO A 156 42.33 -3.88 0.62
C PRO A 156 40.89 -4.38 0.51
N LEU A 157 40.17 -4.06 -0.58
CA LEU A 157 38.82 -4.55 -0.84
C LEU A 157 38.82 -6.00 -1.36
N GLN A 158 39.90 -6.43 -2.02
CA GLN A 158 39.98 -7.71 -2.73
C GLN A 158 39.64 -8.92 -1.84
N PRO A 159 40.16 -9.07 -0.60
CA PRO A 159 39.83 -10.23 0.23
C PRO A 159 38.35 -10.30 0.59
N ASN A 160 37.71 -9.15 0.83
CA ASN A 160 36.29 -9.06 1.16
C ASN A 160 35.42 -9.44 -0.04
N VAL A 161 35.77 -8.93 -1.23
CA VAL A 161 35.09 -9.25 -2.49
C VAL A 161 35.21 -10.75 -2.81
N SER A 162 36.42 -11.31 -2.73
CA SER A 162 36.66 -12.75 -2.94
C SER A 162 35.87 -13.61 -1.97
N ARG A 163 35.84 -13.25 -0.67
CA ARG A 163 35.07 -13.97 0.35
C ARG A 163 33.57 -13.92 0.06
N ILE A 164 33.03 -12.74 -0.22
CA ILE A 164 31.60 -12.56 -0.51
C ILE A 164 31.19 -13.35 -1.76
N LEU A 165 31.98 -13.27 -2.84
CA LEU A 165 31.70 -14.03 -4.06
C LEU A 165 31.78 -15.53 -3.84
N SER A 166 32.78 -16.00 -3.09
CA SER A 166 32.89 -17.42 -2.73
C SER A 166 31.64 -17.92 -2.01
N VAL A 167 31.12 -17.14 -1.05
CA VAL A 167 29.89 -17.47 -0.31
C VAL A 167 28.67 -17.49 -1.24
N LEU A 168 28.46 -16.45 -2.05
CA LEU A 168 27.33 -16.38 -2.99
C LEU A 168 27.34 -17.53 -4.02
N LEU A 169 28.53 -17.92 -4.49
CA LEU A 169 28.69 -19.02 -5.45
C LEU A 169 28.50 -20.39 -4.77
N LYS A 170 29.04 -20.58 -3.57
CA LYS A 170 28.89 -21.82 -2.79
C LYS A 170 27.41 -22.09 -2.47
N ASP A 171 26.68 -21.05 -2.09
CA ASP A 171 25.26 -21.11 -1.75
C ASP A 171 24.35 -21.14 -2.98
N LYS A 172 24.92 -21.12 -4.19
CA LYS A 172 24.21 -21.14 -5.47
C LYS A 172 23.15 -20.03 -5.59
N VAL A 173 23.46 -18.84 -5.07
CA VAL A 173 22.52 -17.71 -5.04
C VAL A 173 22.08 -17.27 -6.43
N PHE A 174 22.91 -17.49 -7.46
CA PHE A 174 22.65 -17.03 -8.81
C PHE A 174 21.94 -18.07 -9.69
N PHE A 175 20.83 -17.66 -10.31
CA PHE A 175 20.18 -18.38 -11.40
C PHE A 175 20.71 -17.83 -12.73
N VAL A 176 21.50 -18.63 -13.45
CA VAL A 176 22.15 -18.18 -14.68
C VAL A 176 21.16 -18.12 -15.82
N THR A 177 20.99 -16.94 -16.40
CA THR A 177 20.22 -16.71 -17.63
C THR A 177 21.15 -16.58 -18.83
N PRO A 178 20.62 -16.69 -20.07
CA PRO A 178 21.40 -16.44 -21.28
C PRO A 178 22.06 -15.06 -21.31
N HIS A 179 22.98 -14.88 -22.24
CA HIS A 179 23.71 -13.62 -22.46
C HIS A 179 22.79 -12.40 -22.51
N SER A 180 23.27 -11.27 -21.98
CA SER A 180 22.57 -9.98 -21.92
C SER A 180 22.00 -9.52 -23.27
N VAL A 181 22.69 -9.80 -24.38
CA VAL A 181 22.27 -9.49 -25.75
C VAL A 181 20.90 -10.08 -26.10
N LEU A 182 20.56 -11.24 -25.53
CA LEU A 182 19.29 -11.94 -25.79
C LEU A 182 18.12 -11.36 -24.98
N GLY A 183 18.38 -10.50 -23.99
CA GLY A 183 17.32 -9.83 -23.23
C GLY A 183 16.41 -10.78 -22.45
N ALA A 184 16.97 -11.84 -21.84
CA ALA A 184 16.20 -12.91 -21.19
C ALA A 184 15.45 -12.49 -19.91
N LEU A 185 15.73 -11.31 -19.35
CA LEU A 185 15.05 -10.80 -18.16
C LEU A 185 13.70 -10.18 -18.54
N SER A 186 12.72 -10.29 -17.64
CA SER A 186 11.41 -9.65 -17.80
C SER A 186 11.15 -8.68 -16.63
N PRO A 187 10.95 -7.37 -16.89
CA PRO A 187 11.09 -6.68 -18.18
C PRO A 187 12.54 -6.71 -18.70
N ARG A 188 12.75 -6.56 -20.01
CA ARG A 188 14.12 -6.57 -20.60
C ARG A 188 14.99 -5.47 -20.00
N ASP A 189 14.44 -4.27 -19.90
CA ASP A 189 15.11 -3.08 -19.39
C ASP A 189 14.28 -2.44 -18.27
N LEU A 190 14.96 -1.77 -17.33
CA LEU A 190 14.33 -0.98 -16.27
C LEU A 190 14.64 0.51 -16.47
N PRO A 191 13.66 1.41 -16.29
CA PRO A 191 12.26 1.15 -15.94
C PRO A 191 11.43 0.61 -17.12
N ARG A 192 10.40 -0.17 -16.81
CA ARG A 192 9.39 -0.66 -17.78
C ARG A 192 8.41 0.44 -18.17
N GLU A 193 7.93 1.20 -17.18
CA GLU A 193 6.92 2.25 -17.37
C GLU A 193 7.58 3.60 -17.09
N ILE A 194 7.57 4.51 -18.07
CA ILE A 194 8.09 5.86 -17.90
C ILE A 194 6.93 6.76 -17.47
N PHE A 195 6.95 7.16 -16.20
CA PHE A 195 6.08 8.22 -15.71
C PHE A 195 6.55 9.55 -16.28
N VAL A 196 5.68 10.19 -17.06
CA VAL A 196 5.90 11.54 -17.56
C VAL A 196 5.02 12.46 -16.73
N ASP A 197 5.65 13.38 -16.01
CA ASP A 197 4.91 14.36 -15.22
C ASP A 197 3.99 15.15 -16.16
N GLU A 198 2.72 15.25 -15.77
CA GLU A 198 1.68 15.75 -16.65
C GLU A 198 1.83 17.26 -16.90
N GLY A 199 2.63 17.97 -16.08
CA GLY A 199 3.03 19.35 -16.32
C GLY A 199 3.98 19.51 -17.53
N THR A 200 4.75 18.48 -17.85
CA THR A 200 5.78 18.53 -18.91
C THR A 200 5.23 18.15 -20.29
N VAL A 201 4.12 17.43 -20.36
CA VAL A 201 3.49 16.94 -21.62
C VAL A 201 2.49 17.94 -22.22
N LEU A 202 2.17 19.04 -21.53
CA LEU A 202 1.28 20.06 -22.06
C LEU A 202 2.00 21.11 -22.91
N ARG A 203 2.67 20.66 -23.96
CA ARG A 203 2.50 21.29 -25.27
C ARG A 203 1.63 20.38 -26.13
N LEU A 204 0.41 20.12 -25.64
CA LEU A 204 -0.66 19.63 -26.50
C LEU A 204 -0.89 20.70 -27.55
N ASP A 205 -0.57 20.34 -28.79
CA ASP A 205 -0.94 21.09 -29.98
C ASP A 205 -2.41 21.52 -29.85
N PRO A 206 -2.71 22.83 -29.79
CA PRO A 206 -4.08 23.32 -29.56
C PRO A 206 -5.05 22.92 -30.67
N SER A 207 -4.54 22.34 -31.77
CA SER A 207 -5.30 21.85 -32.91
C SER A 207 -5.83 20.41 -32.77
N ALA A 208 -5.40 19.64 -31.76
CA ALA A 208 -5.80 18.23 -31.66
C ALA A 208 -7.33 18.07 -31.35
N PRO A 209 -8.10 17.35 -32.19
CA PRO A 209 -9.55 17.25 -32.04
C PRO A 209 -9.92 16.51 -30.75
N LYS A 210 -10.69 17.18 -29.88
CA LYS A 210 -11.17 16.65 -28.61
C LYS A 210 -12.11 15.45 -28.86
N LYS A 211 -11.73 14.26 -28.37
CA LYS A 211 -12.61 13.08 -28.38
C LYS A 211 -13.88 13.37 -27.57
N LYS A 212 -15.02 13.49 -28.24
CA LYS A 212 -16.35 13.65 -27.63
C LYS A 212 -16.62 12.47 -26.67
N GLY A 213 -17.07 12.77 -25.45
CA GLY A 213 -17.65 11.77 -24.53
C GLY A 213 -16.81 11.37 -23.33
N ARG A 214 -15.48 11.58 -23.33
CA ARG A 214 -14.65 11.32 -22.13
C ARG A 214 -14.41 12.63 -21.39
N PRO A 215 -14.84 12.79 -20.12
CA PRO A 215 -14.52 13.98 -19.33
C PRO A 215 -13.03 14.25 -19.40
N THR A 216 -12.66 15.44 -19.86
CA THR A 216 -11.25 15.79 -20.00
C THR A 216 -10.63 15.91 -18.62
N ARG A 217 -9.30 15.81 -18.52
CA ARG A 217 -8.63 15.98 -17.22
C ARG A 217 -8.90 17.36 -16.62
N ARG A 218 -9.08 18.38 -17.45
CA ARG A 218 -9.52 19.72 -17.03
C ARG A 218 -10.91 19.68 -16.42
N ASP A 219 -11.83 18.89 -16.96
CA ASP A 219 -13.16 18.71 -16.39
C ASP A 219 -13.11 17.95 -15.06
N LYS A 220 -12.24 16.93 -14.94
CA LYS A 220 -12.00 16.22 -13.68
C LYS A 220 -11.40 17.13 -12.61
N ALA A 221 -10.39 17.93 -12.95
CA ALA A 221 -9.78 18.89 -12.04
C ALA A 221 -10.77 19.99 -11.63
N LYS A 222 -11.56 20.51 -12.57
CA LYS A 222 -12.63 21.48 -12.28
C LYS A 222 -13.69 20.87 -11.37
N LYS A 223 -14.07 19.60 -11.59
CA LYS A 223 -15.02 18.88 -10.74
C LYS A 223 -14.46 18.59 -9.34
N ALA A 224 -13.18 18.24 -9.23
CA ALA A 224 -12.50 18.05 -7.95
C ALA A 224 -12.41 19.36 -7.16
N LYS A 225 -12.06 20.47 -7.82
CA LYS A 225 -12.07 21.81 -7.21
C LYS A 225 -13.48 22.19 -6.75
N LEU A 226 -14.49 22.01 -7.59
CA LEU A 226 -15.89 22.23 -7.21
C LEU A 226 -16.32 21.37 -6.01
N ALA A 227 -15.81 20.14 -5.90
CA ALA A 227 -16.11 19.26 -4.77
C ALA A 227 -15.45 19.77 -3.48
N LEU A 228 -14.21 20.28 -3.55
CA LEU A 228 -13.54 20.93 -2.42
C LEU A 228 -14.28 22.20 -2.00
N ASP A 229 -14.59 23.09 -2.94
CA ASP A 229 -15.31 24.34 -2.67
C ASP A 229 -16.69 24.06 -2.03
N ASN A 230 -17.37 22.99 -2.44
CA ASN A 230 -18.63 22.56 -1.83
C ASN A 230 -18.45 21.96 -0.43
N LEU A 231 -17.34 21.26 -0.17
CA LEU A 231 -17.02 20.73 1.15
C LEU A 231 -16.72 21.87 2.13
N ASP A 232 -15.94 22.86 1.71
CA ASP A 232 -15.63 24.05 2.51
C ASP A 232 -16.91 24.83 2.85
N ARG A 233 -17.77 25.05 1.86
CA ARG A 233 -19.08 25.69 2.10
C ARG A 233 -19.97 24.88 3.04
N TRP A 234 -19.90 23.56 2.98
CA TRP A 234 -20.65 22.69 3.90
C TRP A 234 -20.09 22.79 5.32
N LEU A 235 -18.77 22.86 5.50
CA LEU A 235 -18.14 23.08 6.80
C LEU A 235 -18.52 24.44 7.39
N GLU A 236 -18.53 25.50 6.59
CA GLU A 236 -18.94 26.84 7.02
C GLU A 236 -20.44 26.93 7.35
N GLY A 237 -21.27 26.19 6.61
CA GLY A 237 -22.72 26.20 6.74
C GLY A 237 -23.29 25.26 7.80
N THR A 238 -22.46 24.46 8.47
CA THR A 238 -22.88 23.56 9.56
C THR A 238 -22.70 24.28 10.90
N PRO A 239 -23.74 24.90 11.48
CA PRO A 239 -23.63 25.54 12.79
C PRO A 239 -23.73 24.43 13.84
N GLY A 240 -22.57 23.93 14.25
CA GLY A 240 -22.47 22.87 15.25
C GLY A 240 -21.21 23.05 16.09
N PRO A 241 -21.34 23.14 17.42
CA PRO A 241 -20.24 23.53 18.29
C PRO A 241 -19.22 22.39 18.33
N LEU A 242 -17.97 22.69 17.96
CA LEU A 242 -16.87 21.95 18.55
C LEU A 242 -17.03 22.10 20.06
N PRO A 243 -17.16 21.00 20.85
CA PRO A 243 -17.06 21.11 22.28
C PRO A 243 -15.71 21.75 22.55
N THR A 244 -15.76 23.01 22.99
CA THR A 244 -14.64 23.68 23.60
C THR A 244 -14.07 22.72 24.62
N LEU A 245 -12.84 22.28 24.39
CA LEU A 245 -11.98 21.64 25.37
C LEU A 245 -11.92 22.58 26.56
N SER A 246 -12.90 22.47 27.45
CA SER A 246 -12.87 23.08 28.75
C SER A 246 -11.70 22.44 29.45
N THR A 247 -10.79 23.31 29.85
CA THR A 247 -9.65 23.10 30.73
C THR A 247 -10.11 22.30 31.95
N VAL A 248 -10.08 20.97 31.86
CA VAL A 248 -10.19 20.11 33.04
C VAL A 248 -8.82 20.17 33.70
N LEU A 249 -8.82 20.86 34.84
CA LEU A 249 -7.78 20.82 35.86
C LEU A 249 -7.24 19.40 36.00
N MET A 250 -5.91 19.31 35.96
CA MET A 250 -5.11 18.14 36.32
C MET A 250 -5.68 17.42 37.55
N PRO A 251 -5.93 16.10 37.49
CA PRO A 251 -5.88 15.26 38.68
C PRO A 251 -4.42 14.87 38.99
N PRO A 252 -4.10 14.57 40.27
CA PRO A 252 -2.73 14.26 40.70
C PRO A 252 -2.26 12.91 40.15
N PRO A 253 -0.94 12.65 40.16
CA PRO A 253 -0.40 11.42 39.59
C PRO A 253 -0.73 10.25 40.50
N LEU A 254 -1.44 9.25 39.97
CA LEU A 254 -1.61 7.96 40.59
C LEU A 254 -1.19 6.88 39.60
N GLU A 255 -0.22 6.09 40.05
CA GLU A 255 0.34 4.92 39.40
C GLU A 255 -0.75 3.94 38.97
N GLY A 256 -0.68 3.48 37.73
CA GLY A 256 -1.60 2.47 37.19
C GLY A 256 -1.65 2.54 35.67
N ALA A 257 -0.76 1.82 35.00
CA ALA A 257 -0.70 1.71 33.55
C ALA A 257 -2.05 1.23 32.98
N PRO A 258 -2.73 1.98 32.10
CA PRO A 258 -3.83 1.45 31.33
C PRO A 258 -3.30 0.83 30.04
N THR A 259 -3.82 -0.35 29.76
CA THR A 259 -3.66 -1.11 28.53
C THR A 259 -3.90 -0.23 27.31
N LEU A 260 -2.94 -0.22 26.38
CA LEU A 260 -2.92 0.59 25.17
C LEU A 260 -4.04 0.12 24.22
N GLU A 261 -5.28 0.55 24.44
CA GLU A 261 -6.36 0.33 23.48
C GLU A 261 -6.11 1.17 22.23
N HIS A 262 -6.00 0.48 21.09
CA HIS A 262 -5.77 1.09 19.79
C HIS A 262 -6.79 2.22 19.52
N PRO A 263 -6.39 3.38 18.95
CA PRO A 263 -7.30 4.50 18.70
C PRO A 263 -8.55 4.11 17.88
N LEU A 264 -8.44 3.07 17.04
CA LEU A 264 -9.55 2.54 16.25
C LEU A 264 -10.62 1.82 17.11
N THR A 265 -10.24 1.10 18.18
CA THR A 265 -11.21 0.41 19.05
C THR A 265 -11.98 1.40 19.93
N SER A 266 -11.31 2.46 20.40
CA SER A 266 -11.97 3.53 21.16
C SER A 266 -12.98 4.31 20.31
N THR A 267 -12.66 4.55 19.03
CA THR A 267 -13.54 5.26 18.09
C THR A 267 -14.76 4.41 17.74
N LEU A 268 -14.57 3.10 17.51
CA LEU A 268 -15.65 2.18 17.20
C LEU A 268 -16.61 2.00 18.39
N ARG A 269 -16.09 1.85 19.62
CA ARG A 269 -16.92 1.79 20.83
C ARG A 269 -17.71 3.08 21.04
N ARG A 270 -17.10 4.25 20.81
CA ARG A 270 -17.80 5.54 20.91
C ARG A 270 -18.92 5.65 19.89
N TYR A 271 -18.67 5.28 18.64
CA TYR A 271 -19.69 5.24 17.60
C TYR A 271 -20.87 4.32 17.97
N HIS A 272 -20.59 3.11 18.49
CA HIS A 272 -21.65 2.22 18.95
C HIS A 272 -22.45 2.82 20.11
N ALA A 273 -21.78 3.43 21.09
CA ALA A 273 -22.46 4.05 22.23
C ALA A 273 -23.37 5.21 21.80
N GLU A 274 -22.87 6.13 20.98
CA GLU A 274 -23.64 7.27 20.45
C GLU A 274 -24.80 6.81 19.57
N LYS A 275 -24.57 5.78 18.74
CA LYS A 275 -25.63 5.20 17.90
C LYS A 275 -26.73 4.56 18.75
N THR A 276 -26.37 3.74 19.74
CA THR A 276 -27.34 3.13 20.66
C THR A 276 -28.11 4.20 21.43
N GLN A 277 -27.45 5.29 21.83
CA GLN A 277 -28.10 6.43 22.47
C GLN A 277 -29.13 7.11 21.55
N ILE A 278 -28.80 7.32 20.27
CA ILE A 278 -29.73 7.89 19.28
C ILE A 278 -30.90 6.95 18.99
N LEU A 279 -30.65 5.64 18.84
CA LEU A 279 -31.71 4.66 18.62
C LEU A 279 -32.64 4.57 19.83
N ASN A 280 -32.09 4.61 21.05
CA ASN A 280 -32.86 4.58 22.28
C ASN A 280 -33.65 5.89 22.50
N SER A 281 -33.14 7.05 22.07
CA SER A 281 -33.88 8.32 22.16
C SER A 281 -35.05 8.38 21.18
N ILE A 282 -34.97 7.66 20.06
CA ILE A 282 -36.09 7.44 19.14
C ILE A 282 -37.14 6.48 19.76
N ASP A 283 -36.71 5.42 20.45
CA ASP A 283 -37.61 4.45 21.10
C ASP A 283 -38.32 5.04 22.34
N THR A 284 -37.62 5.77 23.21
CA THR A 284 -38.16 6.29 24.49
C THR A 284 -39.28 7.32 24.34
N GLN A 285 -39.39 7.98 23.18
CA GLN A 285 -40.52 8.87 22.90
C GLN A 285 -41.81 8.11 22.53
N SER A 286 -41.74 6.80 22.30
CA SER A 286 -42.87 5.98 21.85
C SER A 286 -43.67 5.34 22.98
N GLU A 287 -43.13 5.26 24.21
CA GLU A 287 -43.78 4.60 25.36
C GLU A 287 -44.60 5.55 26.26
N SER A 288 -44.58 6.87 26.03
CA SER A 288 -45.50 7.79 26.72
C SER A 288 -46.93 7.58 26.22
N THR A 289 -47.77 7.04 27.10
CA THR A 289 -49.08 6.45 26.84
C THR A 289 -50.18 7.45 26.46
N VAL A 290 -49.82 8.68 26.08
CA VAL A 290 -50.76 9.70 25.61
C VAL A 290 -50.17 10.38 24.38
N LEU A 291 -50.41 9.74 23.22
CA LEU A 291 -50.23 10.20 21.84
C LEU A 291 -48.80 10.55 21.35
N PRO A 292 -48.05 9.57 20.82
CA PRO A 292 -46.93 9.82 19.91
C PRO A 292 -47.12 9.08 18.56
N LEU A 293 -48.05 9.52 17.72
CA LEU A 293 -48.27 8.93 16.38
C LEU A 293 -47.20 9.34 15.35
N HIS A 294 -46.37 10.35 15.64
CA HIS A 294 -45.53 11.03 14.63
C HIS A 294 -44.11 10.47 14.46
N VAL A 295 -43.51 9.88 15.49
CA VAL A 295 -42.10 9.47 15.44
C VAL A 295 -41.94 8.15 14.68
N GLY A 296 -42.81 7.17 14.90
CA GLY A 296 -42.85 5.91 14.14
C GLY A 296 -43.01 6.14 12.63
N MET A 297 -43.89 7.09 12.25
CA MET A 297 -44.09 7.48 10.85
C MET A 297 -42.83 8.06 10.20
N THR A 298 -41.94 8.71 10.96
CA THR A 298 -40.74 9.35 10.39
C THR A 298 -39.70 8.31 10.01
N VAL A 299 -39.46 7.30 10.88
CA VAL A 299 -38.55 6.19 10.59
C VAL A 299 -39.12 5.31 9.47
N GLU A 300 -40.42 5.05 9.48
CA GLU A 300 -41.09 4.31 8.43
C GLU A 300 -40.98 5.03 7.07
N ARG A 301 -41.24 6.35 7.04
CA ARG A 301 -41.11 7.17 5.82
C ARG A 301 -39.68 7.21 5.30
N ALA A 302 -38.69 7.29 6.19
CA ALA A 302 -37.28 7.23 5.81
C ALA A 302 -36.91 5.86 5.20
N ASN A 303 -37.37 4.77 5.82
CA ASN A 303 -37.19 3.41 5.33
C ASN A 303 -37.84 3.18 3.96
N GLN A 304 -39.08 3.65 3.77
CA GLN A 304 -39.78 3.60 2.48
C GLN A 304 -39.06 4.43 1.41
N PHE A 305 -38.55 5.62 1.77
CA PHE A 305 -37.80 6.47 0.85
C PHE A 305 -36.50 5.81 0.38
N VAL A 306 -35.73 5.20 1.28
CA VAL A 306 -34.50 4.47 0.95
C VAL A 306 -34.81 3.29 0.03
N LEU A 307 -35.85 2.52 0.32
CA LEU A 307 -36.28 1.41 -0.52
C LEU A 307 -36.68 1.89 -1.93
N GLY A 308 -37.43 2.98 -2.02
CA GLY A 308 -37.83 3.58 -3.31
C GLY A 308 -36.63 4.01 -4.16
N ARG A 309 -35.61 4.61 -3.54
CA ARG A 309 -34.37 4.99 -4.25
C ARG A 309 -33.56 3.78 -4.71
N LEU A 310 -33.51 2.71 -3.92
CA LEU A 310 -32.80 1.49 -4.29
C LEU A 310 -33.47 0.80 -5.48
N LYS A 311 -34.80 0.69 -5.49
CA LYS A 311 -35.56 0.15 -6.64
C LYS A 311 -35.38 0.99 -7.90
N ALA A 312 -35.38 2.32 -7.77
CA ALA A 312 -35.13 3.22 -8.90
C ALA A 312 -33.71 3.08 -9.47
N ALA A 313 -32.71 2.91 -8.60
CA ALA A 313 -31.33 2.66 -9.03
C ALA A 313 -31.19 1.32 -9.75
N GLU A 314 -31.80 0.26 -9.22
CA GLU A 314 -31.82 -1.07 -9.85
C GLU A 314 -32.45 -1.03 -11.25
N GLY A 315 -33.58 -0.32 -11.42
CA GLY A 315 -34.20 -0.12 -12.72
C GLY A 315 -33.30 0.57 -13.76
N LEU A 316 -32.43 1.51 -13.32
CA LEU A 316 -31.45 2.14 -14.20
C LEU A 316 -30.33 1.18 -14.63
N PHE A 317 -29.91 0.26 -13.75
CA PHE A 317 -28.89 -0.74 -14.09
C PHE A 317 -29.43 -1.86 -15.00
N SER A 318 -30.71 -2.20 -14.90
CA SER A 318 -31.34 -3.18 -15.79
C SER A 318 -31.48 -2.69 -17.24
N LEU A 319 -31.53 -1.37 -17.47
CA LEU A 319 -31.69 -0.77 -18.81
C LEU A 319 -30.40 -0.83 -19.67
N ASP A 320 -29.23 -0.93 -19.06
CA ASP A 320 -27.93 -0.96 -19.76
C ASP A 320 -27.46 -2.37 -20.16
N GLY A 321 -28.30 -3.41 -19.98
CA GLY A 321 -28.02 -4.78 -20.43
C GLY A 321 -26.87 -5.49 -19.70
N VAL A 322 -26.29 -4.88 -18.66
CA VAL A 322 -25.25 -5.51 -17.83
C VAL A 322 -25.94 -6.37 -16.77
N ILE A 323 -26.17 -7.63 -17.11
CA ILE A 323 -26.62 -8.64 -16.16
C ILE A 323 -25.47 -8.91 -15.19
N VAL A 324 -25.47 -8.27 -14.02
CA VAL A 324 -24.61 -8.64 -12.90
C VAL A 324 -25.24 -9.86 -12.23
N GLU A 325 -24.89 -11.05 -12.71
CA GLU A 325 -25.31 -12.32 -12.09
C GLU A 325 -24.86 -12.37 -10.61
N GLY A 326 -25.85 -12.37 -9.71
CA GLY A 326 -25.73 -12.94 -8.37
C GLY A 326 -25.64 -11.98 -7.18
N GLY A 327 -25.24 -10.72 -7.35
CA GLY A 327 -24.92 -9.85 -6.20
C GLY A 327 -25.95 -8.77 -5.86
N ALA A 328 -26.42 -8.03 -6.87
CA ALA A 328 -27.16 -6.78 -6.67
C ALA A 328 -28.63 -7.01 -6.25
N LEU A 329 -29.30 -7.99 -6.89
CA LEU A 329 -30.68 -8.38 -6.60
C LEU A 329 -30.87 -8.84 -5.15
N ALA A 330 -29.87 -9.50 -4.57
CA ALA A 330 -29.89 -9.91 -3.17
C ALA A 330 -29.82 -8.73 -2.18
N GLY A 331 -29.28 -7.58 -2.60
CA GLY A 331 -29.20 -6.38 -1.78
C GLY A 331 -30.56 -5.71 -1.57
N VAL A 332 -31.29 -5.46 -2.66
CA VAL A 332 -32.60 -4.79 -2.62
C VAL A 332 -33.63 -5.65 -1.91
N ALA A 333 -33.67 -6.95 -2.19
CA ALA A 333 -34.59 -7.89 -1.53
C ALA A 333 -34.36 -7.97 0.00
N ARG A 334 -33.12 -7.80 0.47
CA ARG A 334 -32.80 -7.73 1.91
C ARG A 334 -33.31 -6.45 2.54
N VAL A 335 -33.11 -5.31 1.88
CA VAL A 335 -33.61 -4.01 2.35
C VAL A 335 -35.14 -4.01 2.39
N GLU A 336 -35.78 -4.53 1.35
CA GLU A 336 -37.23 -4.67 1.29
C GLU A 336 -37.77 -5.51 2.46
N ARG A 337 -37.14 -6.66 2.73
CA ARG A 337 -37.50 -7.49 3.88
C ARG A 337 -37.37 -6.73 5.21
N ALA A 338 -36.25 -6.03 5.43
CA ALA A 338 -36.03 -5.30 6.67
C ALA A 338 -37.00 -4.11 6.85
N VAL A 339 -37.41 -3.45 5.76
CA VAL A 339 -38.44 -2.40 5.82
C VAL A 339 -39.81 -2.99 6.17
N ASN A 340 -40.16 -4.16 5.62
CA ASN A 340 -41.43 -4.83 5.89
C ASN A 340 -41.50 -5.45 7.30
N GLU A 341 -40.37 -5.81 7.88
CA GLU A 341 -40.26 -6.33 9.26
C GLU A 341 -40.31 -5.23 10.33
N LEU A 342 -40.29 -3.94 9.94
CA LEU A 342 -40.36 -2.83 10.87
C LEU A 342 -41.72 -2.84 11.60
N GLY A 343 -41.69 -3.00 12.92
CA GLY A 343 -42.88 -3.04 13.76
C GLY A 343 -43.43 -4.45 14.07
N ASP A 344 -42.91 -5.50 13.42
CA ASP A 344 -43.25 -6.87 13.82
C ASP A 344 -42.52 -7.25 15.12
N VAL A 345 -43.30 -7.55 16.16
CA VAL A 345 -42.80 -7.88 17.50
C VAL A 345 -41.90 -9.13 17.50
N LYS A 346 -42.05 -10.01 16.50
CA LYS A 346 -41.32 -11.28 16.39
C LYS A 346 -40.15 -11.25 15.41
N ALA A 347 -39.97 -10.19 14.63
CA ALA A 347 -38.93 -10.12 13.61
C ALA A 347 -37.60 -9.53 14.14
N LEU A 348 -36.47 -9.98 13.57
CA LEU A 348 -35.13 -9.47 13.89
C LEU A 348 -34.95 -7.99 13.46
N GLY A 349 -35.68 -7.55 12.44
CA GLY A 349 -35.72 -6.15 11.96
C GLY A 349 -36.58 -5.19 12.79
N ARG A 350 -37.19 -5.64 13.90
CA ARG A 350 -38.15 -4.86 14.69
C ARG A 350 -37.68 -3.44 15.02
N LYS A 351 -36.38 -3.27 15.28
CA LYS A 351 -35.77 -1.98 15.62
C LYS A 351 -35.02 -1.42 14.43
N GLY A 352 -35.55 -0.35 13.83
CA GLY A 352 -34.83 0.47 12.84
C GLY A 352 -34.91 0.05 11.37
N GLY A 353 -35.45 -1.14 11.04
CA GLY A 353 -35.68 -1.57 9.65
C GLY A 353 -34.40 -1.61 8.82
N ALA A 354 -34.32 -0.84 7.72
CA ALA A 354 -33.15 -0.82 6.84
C ALA A 354 -31.86 -0.33 7.54
N LEU A 355 -31.98 0.47 8.60
CA LEU A 355 -30.83 0.95 9.39
C LEU A 355 -30.11 -0.17 10.16
N ASN A 356 -30.82 -1.27 10.44
CA ASN A 356 -30.26 -2.42 11.14
C ASN A 356 -29.41 -3.32 10.22
N LEU A 357 -29.64 -3.28 8.90
CA LEU A 357 -28.86 -4.04 7.92
C LEU A 357 -27.41 -3.55 7.79
N LEU A 358 -27.15 -2.29 8.16
CA LEU A 358 -25.81 -1.71 8.14
C LEU A 358 -24.91 -2.24 9.26
N GLU A 359 -25.46 -2.94 10.26
CA GLU A 359 -24.70 -3.51 11.38
C GLU A 359 -24.05 -4.85 11.06
N GLY A 360 -24.50 -5.53 9.99
CA GLY A 360 -24.05 -6.87 9.66
C GLY A 360 -23.85 -7.03 8.16
N ALA A 361 -22.67 -6.70 7.67
CA ALA A 361 -22.17 -7.22 6.39
C ALA A 361 -21.86 -8.74 6.50
N GLY A 362 -22.85 -9.54 6.90
CA GLY A 362 -22.80 -11.00 6.83
C GLY A 362 -22.17 -11.75 8.01
N LYS A 363 -22.12 -11.19 9.23
CA LYS A 363 -21.89 -12.02 10.42
C LYS A 363 -23.22 -12.41 11.03
N SER A 364 -23.70 -13.61 10.69
CA SER A 364 -24.62 -14.33 11.57
C SER A 364 -23.85 -14.61 12.87
N ASN A 365 -24.26 -14.00 13.97
CA ASN A 365 -23.88 -14.52 15.28
C ASN A 365 -24.64 -15.84 15.46
N THR A 366 -24.00 -16.94 15.08
CA THR A 366 -24.31 -18.30 15.53
C THR A 366 -23.27 -18.71 16.55
#